data_AF-A0A538LLP0-F1
#
_entry.id   AF-A0A538LLP0-F1
#
_cell.length_a   1.000
_cell.length_b   1.000
_cell.length_c   1.000
_cell.angle_alpha   90.00
_cell.angle_beta   90.00
_cell.angle_gamma   90.00
#
_symmetry.space_group_name_H-M   'P 1'
#
loop_
_entity.id
_entity.type
_entity.pdbx_description
1 polymer ?
#
loop_
_entity_poly.entity_id
_entity_poly.type
_entity_poly.pdbx_seq_one_letter_code
_entity_poly.pdbx_strand_id
1 'polypeptide(L)' 'MVWSPQVRRVDRKGDGERWVVGHRLADDFLEFASSRARPNTVRAYAHDLKAFLTVVAKEPVEVGPADVMSFVTAQCA' A
#
# COMPACT_ATOMS: atom_id res chain seq x y z
N MET A 1 -13.62 11.62 7.24
CA MET A 1 -14.20 10.41 6.60
C MET A 1 -13.12 9.35 6.71
N VAL A 2 -13.38 8.24 7.42
CA VAL A 2 -12.37 7.16 7.55
C VAL A 2 -12.12 6.57 6.18
N TRP A 3 -10.89 6.69 5.70
CA TRP A 3 -10.43 6.05 4.48
C TRP A 3 -10.32 4.53 4.68
N SER A 4 -10.58 3.74 3.63
CA SER A 4 -10.40 2.28 3.64
C SER A 4 -9.47 1.87 2.49
N PRO A 5 -8.42 1.08 2.76
CA PRO A 5 -7.47 0.66 1.72
C PRO A 5 -8.11 -0.31 0.73
N GLN A 6 -8.11 0.06 -0.55
CA GLN A 6 -8.65 -0.77 -1.63
C GLN A 6 -7.66 -0.87 -2.78
N VAL A 7 -7.11 -2.07 -3.00
CA VAL A 7 -6.23 -2.34 -4.15
C VAL A 7 -7.05 -2.27 -5.42
N ARG A 8 -6.67 -1.35 -6.31
CA ARG A 8 -7.24 -1.21 -7.64
C ARG A 8 -6.13 -1.18 -8.67
N ARG A 9 -6.37 -1.88 -9.76
CA ARG A 9 -5.58 -1.75 -10.99
C ARG A 9 -6.18 -0.62 -11.81
N VAL A 10 -5.34 0.29 -12.28
CA VAL A 10 -5.71 1.45 -13.08
C VAL A 10 -4.82 1.47 -14.32
N ASP A 11 -5.43 1.71 -15.48
CA ASP A 11 -4.67 1.81 -16.72
C ASP A 11 -3.87 3.12 -16.71
N ARG A 12 -2.55 3.04 -16.88
CA ARG A 12 -1.72 4.21 -17.16
C ARG A 12 -1.83 4.49 -18.65
N LYS A 13 -2.19 5.72 -19.04
CA LYS A 13 -2.21 6.11 -20.46
C LYS A 13 -0.83 5.86 -21.08
N GLY A 14 -0.73 4.80 -21.88
CA GLY A 14 0.39 4.49 -22.75
C GLY A 14 1.55 3.67 -22.15
N ASP A 15 1.57 3.34 -20.85
CA ASP A 15 2.77 2.72 -20.26
C ASP A 15 2.49 1.84 -19.02
N GLY A 16 1.76 0.74 -19.23
CA GLY A 16 1.65 -0.34 -18.25
C GLY A 16 0.60 -0.16 -17.14
N GLU A 17 0.60 -1.11 -16.20
CA GLU A 17 -0.38 -1.19 -15.11
C GLU A 17 0.03 -0.27 -13.95
N ARG A 18 -0.91 0.53 -13.44
CA ARG A 18 -0.76 1.27 -12.18
C ARG A 18 -1.57 0.59 -11.08
N TRP A 19 -0.97 0.44 -9.92
CA TRP A 19 -1.66 -0.03 -8.72
C TRP A 19 -1.89 1.14 -7.77
N VAL A 20 -3.09 1.23 -7.19
CA VAL A 20 -3.45 2.22 -6.17
C VAL A 20 -4.15 1.53 -5.00
N VAL A 21 -4.00 2.09 -3.80
CA VAL A 21 -4.65 1.67 -2.56
C VAL A 21 -5.67 2.73 -2.09
N GLY A 22 -5.63 3.93 -2.69
CA GLY A 22 -6.66 4.96 -2.53
C GLY A 22 -6.32 6.05 -1.51
N HIS A 23 -5.07 6.10 -1.03
CA HIS A 23 -4.55 7.19 -0.21
C HIS A 23 -3.30 7.77 -0.85
N ARG A 24 -3.23 9.11 -0.93
CA ARG A 24 -2.16 9.82 -1.64
C ARG A 24 -0.75 9.32 -1.29
N LEU A 25 -0.42 9.24 0.01
CA LEU A 25 0.91 8.77 0.43
C LEU A 25 1.26 7.35 -0.06
N ALA A 26 0.28 6.44 -0.05
CA ALA A 26 0.49 5.06 -0.49
C ALA A 26 0.58 4.98 -2.02
N ASP A 27 -0.27 5.74 -2.73
CA ASP A 27 -0.30 5.78 -4.18
C ASP A 27 0.98 6.44 -4.76
N ASP A 28 1.49 7.48 -4.10
CA ASP A 28 2.77 8.13 -4.44
C ASP A 28 3.96 7.17 -4.24
N PHE A 29 3.95 6.36 -3.17
CA PHE A 29 4.96 5.32 -2.96
C PHE A 29 4.91 4.24 -4.06
N LEU A 30 3.71 3.80 -4.47
CA LEU A 30 3.57 2.80 -5.55
C LEU A 30 4.03 3.36 -6.90
N GLU A 31 3.75 4.64 -7.17
CA GLU A 31 4.26 5.32 -8.36
C GLU A 31 5.80 5.41 -8.34
N PHE A 32 6.38 5.80 -7.20
CA PHE A 32 7.82 5.79 -7.01
C PHE A 32 8.41 4.38 -7.21
N ALA A 33 7.81 3.35 -6.61
CA ALA A 33 8.25 1.96 -6.73
C ALA A 33 8.17 1.46 -8.18
N SER A 34 7.17 1.90 -8.96
CA SER A 34 7.02 1.52 -10.37
C SER A 34 8.19 1.95 -11.26
N SER A 35 8.92 3.00 -10.88
CA SER A 35 10.11 3.45 -11.60
C SER A 35 11.37 2.62 -11.31
N ARG A 36 11.33 1.73 -10.31
CA ARG A 36 12.51 1.03 -9.77
C ARG A 36 12.36 -0.48 -9.67
N ALA A 37 11.14 -0.97 -9.50
CA ALA A 37 10.82 -2.36 -9.22
C ALA A 37 10.12 -3.04 -10.41
N ARG A 38 10.14 -4.36 -10.45
CA ARG A 38 9.39 -5.14 -11.45
C ARG A 38 7.89 -4.99 -11.21
N PRO A 39 7.03 -5.09 -12.25
CA PRO A 39 5.57 -4.96 -12.11
C PRO A 39 4.97 -5.87 -11.02
N ASN A 40 5.44 -7.13 -10.92
CA ASN A 40 4.97 -8.06 -9.89
C ASN A 40 5.34 -7.61 -8.47
N THR A 41 6.49 -6.95 -8.29
CA THR A 41 6.90 -6.39 -6.99
C THR A 41 6.01 -5.21 -6.59
N VAL A 42 5.69 -4.32 -7.53
CA VAL A 42 4.76 -3.19 -7.28
C VAL A 42 3.37 -3.71 -6.91
N ARG A 43 2.89 -4.73 -7.61
CA ARG A 43 1.63 -5.40 -7.29
C ARG A 43 1.66 -6.00 -5.87
N ALA A 44 2.73 -6.70 -5.51
CA ALA A 44 2.90 -7.25 -4.16
C ALA A 44 2.84 -6.14 -3.10
N TYR A 45 3.59 -5.04 -3.29
CA TYR A 45 3.54 -3.89 -2.39
C TYR A 45 2.13 -3.31 -2.22
N ALA A 46 1.34 -3.21 -3.30
CA ALA A 46 -0.04 -2.73 -3.19
C ALA A 46 -0.90 -3.63 -2.28
N HIS A 47 -0.72 -4.95 -2.39
CA HIS A 47 -1.41 -5.92 -1.53
C HIS A 47 -0.91 -5.87 -0.08
N ASP A 48 0.40 -5.77 0.13
CA ASP A 48 1.00 -5.67 1.47
C ASP A 48 0.54 -4.39 2.18
N LEU A 49 0.52 -3.26 1.47
CA LEU A 49 0.01 -1.99 1.99
C LEU A 49 -1.47 -2.08 2.38
N LYS A 50 -2.30 -2.74 1.56
CA LYS A 50 -3.69 -2.98 1.92
C LYS A 50 -3.80 -3.82 3.19
N ALA A 51 -3.07 -4.93 3.28
CA ALA A 51 -3.11 -5.81 4.45
C ALA A 51 -2.66 -5.05 5.71
N PHE A 52 -1.50 -4.38 5.64
CA PHE A 52 -0.95 -3.58 6.73
C PHE A 52 -1.93 -2.51 7.23
N LEU A 53 -2.44 -1.67 6.34
CA LEU A 53 -3.30 -0.54 6.70
C LEU A 53 -4.71 -1.00 7.14
N THR A 54 -5.14 -2.19 6.73
CA THR A 54 -6.36 -2.82 7.25
C THR A 54 -6.17 -3.26 8.70
N VAL A 55 -5.03 -3.86 9.03
CA VAL A 55 -4.75 -4.36 10.39
C VAL A 55 -4.45 -3.19 11.35
N VAL A 56 -3.66 -2.21 10.91
CA VAL A 56 -3.32 -1.05 11.75
C VAL A 56 -4.53 -0.12 11.94
N ALA A 57 -5.45 -0.07 10.99
CA ALA A 57 -6.68 0.72 11.06
C ALA A 57 -6.45 2.22 11.36
N LYS A 58 -5.38 2.80 10.79
CA LYS A 58 -5.04 4.23 10.85
C LYS A 58 -4.74 4.77 9.46
N GLU A 59 -4.80 6.08 9.29
CA GLU A 59 -4.30 6.68 8.06
C GLU A 59 -2.78 6.52 7.95
N PRO A 60 -2.20 6.41 6.75
CA PRO A 60 -0.77 6.17 6.56
C PRO A 60 0.15 7.18 7.27
N VAL A 61 -0.31 8.42 7.43
CA VAL A 61 0.43 9.50 8.10
C VAL A 61 0.40 9.41 9.63
N GLU A 62 -0.51 8.61 10.19
CA GLU A 62 -0.69 8.40 11.63
C GLU A 62 0.01 7.13 12.13
N VAL A 63 0.53 6.30 11.22
CA VAL A 63 1.24 5.06 11.53
C VAL A 63 2.56 5.39 12.23
N GLY A 64 2.73 4.88 13.45
CA GLY A 64 3.97 4.98 14.21
C GLY A 64 4.75 3.65 14.29
N PRO A 65 5.97 3.66 14.85
CA PRO A 65 6.77 2.44 15.04
C PRO A 65 6.05 1.35 15.87
N ALA A 66 5.26 1.75 16.88
CA ALA A 66 4.50 0.80 17.69
C ALA A 66 3.49 0.01 16.85
N ASP A 67 2.83 0.65 15.90
CA ASP A 67 1.84 0.01 15.01
C ASP A 67 2.50 -1.02 14.09
N VAL A 68 3.70 -0.70 13.59
CA VAL A 68 4.51 -1.64 12.78
C VAL A 68 4.89 -2.86 13.61
N MET A 69 5.36 -2.67 14.84
CA MET A 69 5.71 -3.78 15.72
C MET A 69 4.49 -4.66 16.05
N SER A 70 3.34 -4.05 16.36
CA SER A 70 2.09 -4.77 16.59
C SER A 70 1.65 -5.59 15.37
N PHE A 71 1.78 -5.03 14.16
CA PHE A 71 1.48 -5.75 12.92
C PHE A 71 2.42 -6.94 12.67
N VAL A 72 3.72 -6.80 12.93
CA VAL A 72 4.67 -7.91 12.81
C VAL A 72 4.32 -9.02 13.79
N THR A 73 4.02 -8.68 15.05
CA THR A 73 3.57 -9.66 16.06
C THR A 73 2.30 -10.38 15.63
N ALA A 74 1.34 -9.70 15.02
CA ALA A 74 0.10 -10.30 14.54
C ALA A 74 0.28 -11.32 13.40
N GLN A 75 1.41 -11.28 12.68
CA GLN A 75 1.73 -12.23 11.61
C GLN A 75 2.49 -13.48 12.10
N CYS A 76 3.03 -13.44 13.32
CA CYS A 76 3.74 -14.58 13.92
C CYS A 76 2.82 -15.52 14.70
N ALA A 77 1.52 -15.25 14.73
CA ALA A 77 0.49 -16.05 15.39
C ALA A 77 -0.18 -17.02 14.39
#